data_AF-A0A820M9Z2-F1
#
_entry.id   AF-A0A820M9Z2-F1
#
_cell.length_a   1.000
_cell.length_b   1.000
_cell.length_c   1.000
_cell.angle_alpha   90.00
_cell.angle_beta   90.00
_cell.angle_gamma   90.00
#
_symmetry.space_group_name_H-M   'P 1'
#
loop_
_entity.id
_entity.type
_entity.pdbx_description
1 polymer ?
#
loop_
_entity_poly.entity_id
_entity_poly.type
_entity_poly.pdbx_seq_one_letter_code
_entity_poly.pdbx_strand_id
1 'polypeptide(L)' 'LDSDQCARRTARNYLHLKDLDYYEYEGHIFFDDAMEEDDNNEQVPNKFVQQLLGVVDRAAT' A
#
# COMPACT_ATOMS: atom_id res chain seq x y z
N LEU A 1 -13.57 0.79 5.87
CA LEU A 1 -13.15 1.67 4.76
C LEU A 1 -12.78 0.82 3.55
N ASP A 2 -11.72 0.00 3.63
CA ASP A 2 -11.31 -0.89 2.54
C ASP A 2 -12.38 -1.84 2.03
N SER A 3 -13.07 -2.57 2.91
CA SER A 3 -14.11 -3.50 2.48
C SER A 3 -15.29 -2.81 1.80
N ASP A 4 -15.63 -1.58 2.21
CA ASP A 4 -16.74 -0.81 1.64
C ASP A 4 -16.36 -0.27 0.25
N GLN A 5 -15.15 0.29 0.12
CA GLN A 5 -14.63 0.77 -1.16
C GLN A 5 -14.38 -0.40 -2.13
N CYS A 6 -13.96 -1.57 -1.65
CA CYS A 6 -13.82 -2.77 -2.48
C CYS A 6 -15.17 -3.28 -3.02
N ALA A 7 -16.21 -3.27 -2.18
CA ALA A 7 -17.57 -3.61 -2.60
C ALA A 7 -18.11 -2.60 -3.62
N ARG A 8 -17.91 -1.30 -3.40
CA ARG A 8 -18.30 -0.23 -4.33
C ARG A 8 -17.55 -0.31 -5.66
N ARG A 9 -16.24 -0.60 -5.64
CA ARG A 9 -15.44 -0.85 -6.85
C ARG A 9 -15.99 -2.02 -7.66
N THR A 10 -16.34 -3.12 -6.99
CA THR A 10 -16.97 -4.29 -7.61
C THR A 10 -18.32 -3.92 -8.22
N ALA A 11 -19.19 -3.21 -7.48
CA ALA A 11 -20.48 -2.77 -7.97
C ALA A 11 -20.37 -1.83 -9.19
N ARG A 12 -19.40 -0.90 -9.20
CA ARG A 12 -19.12 -0.04 -10.36
C ARG A 12 -18.72 -0.87 -11.59
N ASN A 13 -17.79 -1.81 -11.40
CA ASN A 13 -17.22 -2.60 -12.49
C ASN A 13 -18.26 -3.56 -13.11
N TYR A 14 -19.12 -4.17 -12.30
CA TYR A 14 -20.05 -5.21 -12.77
C TYR A 14 -21.50 -4.74 -12.97
N LEU A 15 -21.97 -3.75 -12.22
CA LEU A 15 -23.36 -3.27 -12.28
C LEU A 15 -23.49 -1.90 -12.95
N HIS A 16 -22.37 -1.27 -13.33
CA HIS A 16 -22.30 0.08 -13.92
C HIS A 16 -23.03 1.15 -13.10
N LEU A 17 -23.19 0.89 -11.80
CA LEU A 17 -23.75 1.84 -10.86
C LEU A 17 -22.72 2.94 -10.62
N LYS A 18 -23.13 4.18 -10.89
CA LYS A 18 -22.30 5.37 -10.63
C LYS A 18 -22.53 5.79 -9.18
N ASP A 19 -21.58 5.44 -8.32
CA ASP A 19 -21.53 5.90 -6.94
C ASP A 19 -20.77 7.23 -6.88
N LEU A 20 -21.46 8.30 -6.44
CA LEU A 20 -20.89 9.65 -6.33
C LEU A 20 -19.94 9.79 -5.12
N ASP A 21 -20.05 8.90 -4.14
CA ASP A 21 -19.25 8.92 -2.91
C ASP A 21 -18.05 7.97 -2.98
N TYR A 22 -17.86 7.26 -4.09
CA TYR A 22 -16.69 6.41 -4.33
C TYR A 22 -15.48 7.28 -4.70
N TYR A 23 -14.35 7.04 -4.02
CA TYR A 23 -13.06 7.64 -4.35
C TYR A 23 -11.93 6.62 -4.17
N GLU A 24 -10.90 6.76 -5.01
CA GLU A 24 -9.66 6.01 -4.87
C GLU A 24 -8.65 6.90 -4.14
N TYR A 25 -8.06 6.37 -3.07
CA TYR A 25 -7.03 7.07 -2.30
C TYR A 25 -5.66 6.52 -2.67
N GLU A 26 -4.77 7.41 -3.08
CA GLU A 26 -3.37 7.11 -3.37
C GLU A 26 -2.48 7.89 -2.41
N GLY A 27 -1.75 7.18 -1.55
CA GLY A 27 -0.83 7.73 -0.57
C GLY A 27 0.61 7.45 -0.93
N HIS A 28 1.48 8.45 -0.81
CA HIS A 28 2.92 8.33 -1.02
C HIS A 28 3.65 8.44 0.32
N ILE A 29 4.58 7.52 0.59
CA ILE A 29 5.44 7.55 1.79
C ILE A 29 6.87 7.82 1.32
N PHE A 30 7.41 8.98 1.69
CA PHE A 30 8.80 9.33 1.41
C PHE A 30 9.68 8.90 2.57
N PHE A 31 10.85 8.34 2.24
CA PHE A 31 11.87 7.96 3.20
C PHE A 31 13.11 8.80 3.00
N ASP A 32 13.57 9.43 4.07
CA ASP A 32 14.93 9.94 4.17
C ASP A 32 15.79 8.84 4.82
N ASP A 33 17.03 8.68 4.37
CA ASP A 33 17.96 7.65 4.85
C ASP A 33 17.40 6.21 4.83
N ALA A 34 16.75 5.85 3.72
CA ALA A 34 15.99 4.61 3.57
C ALA A 34 16.85 3.34 3.47
N MET A 35 18.15 3.49 3.23
CA MET A 35 19.06 2.42 2.82
C MET A 35 20.22 2.31 3.81
N GLU A 36 20.69 1.10 4.04
CA GLU A 36 21.90 0.79 4.81
C GLU A 36 22.77 -0.21 4.02
N GLU A 37 24.07 -0.25 4.31
CA GLU A 37 24.99 -1.21 3.70
C GLU A 37 24.98 -2.51 4.49
N ASP A 38 24.79 -3.64 3.81
CA ASP A 38 24.83 -4.97 4.44
C ASP A 38 26.25 -5.56 4.51
N ASP A 39 26.38 -6.74 5.10
CA ASP A 39 27.67 -7.44 5.23
C ASP A 39 28.31 -7.82 3.87
N ASN A 40 27.55 -7.76 2.77
CA ASN A 40 28.02 -8.01 1.40
C ASN A 40 28.36 -6.72 0.64
N ASN A 41 28.39 -5.57 1.32
CA ASN A 41 28.55 -4.24 0.73
C ASN A 41 27.42 -3.89 -0.27
N GLU A 42 26.23 -4.45 -0.11
CA GLU A 42 25.05 -4.12 -0.90
C GLU A 42 24.18 -3.09 -0.18
N GLN A 43 23.61 -2.14 -0.93
CA GLN A 43 22.61 -1.22 -0.36
C GLN A 43 21.27 -1.93 -0.24
N VAL A 44 20.82 -2.12 1.00
CA VAL A 44 19.54 -2.75 1.33
C VAL A 44 18.64 -1.76 2.06
N PRO A 45 17.30 -1.91 1.99
CA PRO A 45 16.40 -1.09 2.79
C PRO A 45 16.72 -1.26 4.28
N ASN A 46 16.73 -0.16 5.02
CA ASN A 46 17.00 -0.22 6.45
C ASN A 46 15.93 -1.04 7.20
N LYS A 47 16.26 -1.46 8.43
CA LYS A 47 15.37 -2.26 9.26
C LYS A 47 13.95 -1.68 9.43
N PHE A 48 13.79 -0.36 9.47
CA PHE A 48 12.48 0.28 9.64
C PHE A 48 11.63 0.18 8.37
N VAL A 49 12.24 0.39 7.20
CA VAL A 49 11.59 0.20 5.90
C VAL A 49 11.16 -1.25 5.73
N GLN A 50 12.03 -2.21 6.09
CA GLN A 50 11.70 -3.64 6.04
C GLN A 50 10.51 -4.00 6.97
N GLN A 51 10.49 -3.45 8.19
CA GLN A 51 9.37 -3.66 9.12
C GLN A 51 8.05 -3.12 8.58
N LEU A 52 8.07 -1.93 7.97
CA LEU A 52 6.88 -1.36 7.34
C LEU A 52 6.37 -2.25 6.22
N LEU A 53 7.25 -2.68 5.32
CA LEU A 53 6.89 -3.59 4.22
C LEU A 53 6.26 -4.88 4.76
N GLY A 54 6.81 -5.45 5.84
CA GLY A 54 6.23 -6.64 6.48
C GLY A 54 4.88 -6.43 7.17
N VAL A 55 4.53 -5.20 7.56
CA VAL A 55 3.17 -4.88 8.07
C VAL A 55 2.21 -4.67 6.90
N VAL A 56 2.65 -3.95 5.86
CA VAL A 56 1.85 -3.68 4.66
C VAL A 56 1.49 -4.98 3.93
N ASP A 57 2.45 -5.88 3.75
CA ASP A 57 2.25 -7.19 3.12
C ASP A 57 1.21 -8.03 3.88
N ARG A 58 1.32 -8.06 5.23
CA ARG A 58 0.34 -8.72 6.09
C ARG A 58 -1.05 -8.09 6.05
N ALA A 59 -1.14 -6.78 5.84
CA ALA A 59 -2.41 -6.07 5.75
C ALA A 59 -3.08 -6.24 4.37
N ALA A 60 -2.30 -6.55 3.33
CA ALA A 60 -2.79 -6.82 1.99
C ALA A 60 -3.36 -8.24 1.82
N THR A 61 -3.01 -9.17 2.73
CA THR A 61 -3.51 -10.55 2.77
C THR A 61 -4.80 -10.67 3.58
#